data_AF-A0A7S3LZQ3-F1
#
_entry.id   AF-A0A7S3LZQ3-F1
#
_cell.length_a   1.000
_cell.length_b   1.000
_cell.length_c   1.000
_cell.angle_alpha   90.00
_cell.angle_beta   90.00
_cell.angle_gamma   90.00
#
_symmetry.space_group_name_H-M   'P 1'
#
loop_
_entity.id
_entity.type
_entity.pdbx_description
1 polymer ?
#
loop_
_entity_poly.entity_id
_entity_poly.type
_entity_poly.pdbx_seq_one_letter_code
_entity_poly.pdbx_strand_id
1 'polypeptide(L)'
;AICPIGYYCPEGSSEPNACAAGNFLPYVGASNATECQSCPANTYQYSPGSGSCFKCSSSSIAADGAQLCTCSGQNRAFQPEDGYCICKPGYEFVDANLQVSSEKDGSYDCQPIVRARCAQTDIRLFDGSCASGDSYCETFCGSSGGVLSSTSGTCVCNNITTLAEICDKDCLAAATTVTCDPLG
;
A
#
# COMPACT_ATOMS: atom_id res chain seq x y z
N ALA A 1 33.28 16.95 -1.87
CA ALA A 1 32.83 16.04 -0.79
C ALA A 1 32.91 14.61 -1.29
N ILE A 2 33.05 13.62 -0.40
CA ILE A 2 32.98 12.19 -0.79
C ILE A 2 31.51 11.83 -1.06
N CYS A 3 31.22 11.16 -2.17
CA CYS A 3 29.86 10.75 -2.50
C CYS A 3 29.37 9.63 -1.55
N PRO A 4 28.17 9.73 -0.96
CA PRO A 4 27.70 8.73 0.00
C PRO A 4 27.27 7.41 -0.67
N ILE A 5 27.14 6.36 0.14
CA ILE A 5 26.58 5.05 -0.26
C ILE A 5 25.22 5.25 -0.92
N GLY A 6 24.98 4.54 -2.02
CA GLY A 6 23.77 4.67 -2.83
C GLY A 6 23.79 5.80 -3.86
N TYR A 7 24.84 6.64 -3.88
CA TYR A 7 24.92 7.82 -4.75
C TYR A 7 26.26 7.93 -5.48
N TYR A 8 26.25 8.58 -6.64
CA TYR A 8 27.43 8.93 -7.43
C TYR A 8 27.50 10.44 -7.72
N CYS A 9 28.71 10.96 -7.84
CA CYS A 9 28.97 12.39 -7.94
C CYS A 9 29.91 12.65 -9.14
N PRO A 10 29.38 12.97 -10.33
CA PRO A 10 30.19 13.35 -11.48
C PRO A 10 31.08 14.57 -11.19
N GLU A 11 32.16 14.73 -11.95
CA GLU A 11 33.03 15.90 -11.80
C GLU A 11 32.24 17.20 -11.96
N GLY A 12 32.44 18.14 -11.02
CA GLY A 12 31.73 19.41 -10.98
C GLY A 12 30.29 19.33 -10.45
N SER A 13 29.83 18.17 -9.97
CA SER A 13 28.49 18.03 -9.40
C SER A 13 28.38 18.72 -8.04
N SER A 14 27.34 19.54 -7.88
CA SER A 14 27.02 20.22 -6.61
C SER A 14 26.30 19.31 -5.62
N GLU A 15 25.61 18.27 -6.09
CA GLU A 15 24.79 17.37 -5.28
C GLU A 15 24.94 15.89 -5.72
N PRO A 16 24.90 14.92 -4.79
CA PRO A 16 24.95 13.51 -5.13
C PRO A 16 23.75 13.05 -5.99
N ASN A 17 24.01 12.19 -6.98
CA ASN A 17 22.98 11.58 -7.82
C ASN A 17 22.68 10.18 -7.31
N ALA A 18 21.40 9.87 -7.07
CA ALA A 18 20.99 8.57 -6.57
C ALA A 18 21.14 7.46 -7.63
N CYS A 19 21.59 6.28 -7.22
CA CYS A 19 21.39 5.08 -8.03
C CYS A 19 19.90 4.81 -8.20
N ALA A 20 19.46 4.48 -9.42
CA ALA A 20 18.07 4.20 -9.69
C ALA A 20 17.56 2.94 -8.95
N ALA A 21 16.28 2.90 -8.62
CA ALA A 21 15.63 1.70 -8.07
C ALA A 21 15.90 0.48 -8.98
N GLY A 22 16.11 -0.68 -8.35
CA GLY A 22 16.65 -1.88 -8.98
C GLY A 22 18.19 -1.95 -8.96
N ASN A 23 18.87 -0.89 -8.53
CA ASN A 23 20.31 -0.84 -8.33
C ASN A 23 20.69 -0.38 -6.92
N PHE A 24 21.92 -0.68 -6.53
CA PHE A 24 22.51 -0.29 -5.26
C PHE A 24 23.97 0.09 -5.43
N LEU A 25 24.52 0.83 -4.47
CA LEU A 25 25.94 1.15 -4.42
C LEU A 25 26.45 0.98 -2.98
N PRO A 26 27.20 -0.09 -2.67
CA PRO A 26 27.54 -0.45 -1.29
C PRO A 26 28.74 0.31 -0.72
N TYR A 27 29.37 1.20 -1.51
CA TYR A 27 30.57 1.93 -1.14
C TYR A 27 30.44 3.43 -1.40
N VAL A 28 31.33 4.22 -0.79
CA VAL A 28 31.39 5.67 -0.96
C VAL A 28 32.34 6.07 -2.09
N GLY A 29 32.19 7.29 -2.61
CA GLY A 29 33.14 7.90 -3.54
C GLY A 29 32.92 7.56 -5.01
N ALA A 30 31.78 6.97 -5.37
CA ALA A 30 31.43 6.75 -6.77
C ALA A 30 31.30 8.09 -7.52
N SER A 31 31.76 8.07 -8.76
CA SER A 31 31.82 9.22 -9.65
C SER A 31 30.90 9.09 -10.85
N ASN A 32 30.46 7.87 -11.18
CA ASN A 32 29.65 7.59 -12.36
C ASN A 32 28.46 6.67 -12.05
N ALA A 33 27.36 6.86 -12.78
CA ALA A 33 26.17 6.01 -12.73
C ALA A 33 26.47 4.55 -13.07
N THR A 34 27.48 4.26 -13.90
CA THR A 34 27.89 2.90 -14.26
C THR A 34 28.45 2.10 -13.09
N GLU A 35 28.78 2.77 -11.98
CA GLU A 35 29.23 2.12 -10.75
C GLU A 35 28.05 1.58 -9.92
N CYS A 36 26.83 2.06 -10.17
CA CYS A 36 25.62 1.48 -9.57
C CYS A 36 25.46 0.04 -10.03
N GLN A 37 25.37 -0.88 -9.08
CA GLN A 37 25.27 -2.31 -9.33
C GLN A 37 23.80 -2.73 -9.37
N SER A 38 23.39 -3.51 -10.36
CA SER A 38 22.05 -4.07 -10.42
C SER A 38 21.82 -5.08 -9.29
N CYS A 39 20.61 -5.08 -8.74
CA CYS A 39 20.23 -6.06 -7.74
C CYS A 39 20.24 -7.46 -8.37
N PRO A 40 21.00 -8.42 -7.83
CA PRO A 40 21.05 -9.76 -8.40
C PRO A 40 19.69 -10.46 -8.34
N ALA A 41 19.51 -11.50 -9.15
CA ALA A 41 18.30 -12.31 -9.14
C ALA A 41 17.89 -12.77 -7.72
N ASN A 42 16.58 -12.82 -7.48
CA ASN A 42 15.94 -13.02 -6.16
C ASN A 42 16.20 -11.92 -5.11
N THR A 43 16.69 -10.76 -5.56
CA THR A 43 16.76 -9.54 -4.74
C THR A 43 16.11 -8.38 -5.50
N TYR A 44 15.72 -7.34 -4.77
CA TYR A 44 15.07 -6.17 -5.32
C TYR A 44 15.44 -4.91 -4.54
N GLN A 45 15.20 -3.75 -5.15
CA GLN A 45 15.30 -2.47 -4.47
C GLN A 45 14.28 -1.49 -5.04
N TYR A 46 13.27 -1.14 -4.25
CA TYR A 46 12.16 -0.29 -4.70
C TYR A 46 12.47 1.21 -4.54
N SER A 47 13.47 1.57 -3.72
CA SER A 47 13.85 2.96 -3.47
C SER A 47 15.19 3.31 -4.13
N PRO A 48 15.28 4.43 -4.86
CA PRO A 48 16.55 4.94 -5.37
C PRO A 48 17.47 5.37 -4.22
N GLY A 49 18.77 5.46 -4.49
CA GLY A 49 19.75 5.94 -3.49
C GLY A 49 20.17 4.88 -2.46
N SER A 50 20.02 3.60 -2.80
CA SER A 50 20.15 2.51 -1.83
C SER A 50 21.56 1.90 -1.80
N GLY A 51 22.00 1.51 -0.59
CA GLY A 51 23.29 0.85 -0.36
C GLY A 51 23.29 -0.67 -0.49
N SER A 52 22.11 -1.28 -0.60
CA SER A 52 21.92 -2.73 -0.67
C SER A 52 20.59 -3.07 -1.33
N CYS A 53 20.39 -4.36 -1.63
CA CYS A 53 19.13 -4.92 -2.11
C CYS A 53 18.45 -5.74 -1.01
N PHE A 54 17.12 -5.72 -1.00
CA PHE A 54 16.29 -6.61 -0.20
C PHE A 54 16.17 -7.97 -0.87
N LYS A 55 15.98 -9.04 -0.08
CA LYS A 55 15.73 -10.38 -0.61
C LYS A 55 14.23 -10.59 -0.82
N CYS A 56 13.86 -11.28 -1.90
CA CYS A 56 12.53 -11.84 -2.02
C CYS A 56 12.28 -12.87 -0.92
N SER A 57 11.03 -12.99 -0.47
CA SER A 57 10.61 -14.09 0.40
C SER A 57 10.58 -15.42 -0.35
N SER A 58 10.25 -16.50 0.35
CA SER A 58 10.09 -17.82 -0.27
C SER A 58 8.92 -17.91 -1.27
N SER A 59 8.01 -16.94 -1.27
CA SER A 59 6.83 -16.92 -2.13
C SER A 59 6.96 -16.03 -3.37
N SER A 60 8.08 -15.31 -3.50
CA SER A 60 8.29 -14.33 -4.55
C SER A 60 9.65 -14.51 -5.21
N ILE A 61 9.75 -14.07 -6.46
CA ILE A 61 10.96 -14.14 -7.27
C ILE A 61 11.23 -12.82 -7.96
N ALA A 62 12.49 -12.55 -8.28
CA ALA A 62 12.90 -11.35 -8.98
C ALA A 62 13.99 -11.68 -10.00
N ALA A 63 13.92 -11.02 -11.17
CA ALA A 63 15.00 -11.02 -12.13
C ALA A 63 16.13 -10.07 -11.67
N ASP A 64 17.24 -10.07 -12.40
CA ASP A 64 18.31 -9.08 -12.20
C ASP A 64 17.80 -7.65 -12.44
N GLY A 65 18.22 -6.71 -11.60
CA GLY A 65 17.81 -5.31 -11.67
C GLY A 65 16.36 -5.04 -11.26
N ALA A 66 15.69 -5.97 -10.58
CA ALA A 66 14.28 -5.82 -10.23
C ALA A 66 14.04 -4.74 -9.18
N GLN A 67 12.99 -3.94 -9.39
CA GLN A 67 12.53 -2.96 -8.40
C GLN A 67 11.64 -3.60 -7.32
N LEU A 68 10.95 -4.68 -7.66
CA LEU A 68 10.04 -5.43 -6.78
C LEU A 68 10.13 -6.92 -7.11
N CYS A 69 9.86 -7.78 -6.14
CA CYS A 69 9.63 -9.19 -6.42
C CYS A 69 8.22 -9.41 -6.97
N THR A 70 8.08 -10.48 -7.74
CA THR A 70 6.80 -10.95 -8.28
C THR A 70 6.37 -12.18 -7.50
N CYS A 71 5.13 -12.19 -7.00
CA CYS A 71 4.57 -13.34 -6.32
C CYS A 71 4.44 -14.54 -7.25
N SER A 72 4.75 -15.73 -6.73
CA SER A 72 4.67 -16.98 -7.49
C SER A 72 3.22 -17.43 -7.69
N GLY A 73 2.39 -17.24 -6.65
CA GLY A 73 0.97 -17.61 -6.68
C GLY A 73 0.09 -16.57 -7.37
N GLN A 74 -0.95 -17.04 -8.04
CA GLN A 74 -1.97 -16.18 -8.65
C GLN A 74 -2.77 -15.42 -7.59
N ASN A 75 -3.21 -14.22 -7.96
CA ASN A 75 -4.01 -13.33 -7.11
C ASN A 75 -3.35 -12.96 -5.77
N ARG A 76 -2.01 -12.87 -5.77
CA ARG A 76 -1.24 -12.34 -4.64
C ARG A 76 -0.75 -10.92 -4.87
N ALA A 77 -0.65 -10.16 -3.79
CA ALA A 77 -0.07 -8.83 -3.71
C ALA A 77 1.26 -8.91 -2.97
N PHE A 78 2.31 -8.36 -3.58
CA PHE A 78 3.64 -8.27 -2.99
C PHE A 78 3.71 -7.07 -2.03
N GLN A 79 4.31 -7.27 -0.86
CA GLN A 79 4.57 -6.25 0.15
C GLN A 79 6.07 -5.89 0.13
N PRO A 80 6.46 -4.68 -0.34
CA PRO A 80 7.86 -4.32 -0.51
C PRO A 80 8.66 -4.19 0.79
N GLU A 81 8.01 -3.99 1.94
CA GLU A 81 8.67 -3.77 3.23
C GLU A 81 9.17 -5.07 3.88
N ASP A 82 8.43 -6.16 3.76
CA ASP A 82 8.77 -7.48 4.33
C ASP A 82 9.06 -8.55 3.27
N GLY A 83 8.78 -8.26 1.99
CA GLY A 83 8.97 -9.16 0.87
C GLY A 83 7.88 -10.22 0.73
N TYR A 84 6.79 -10.14 1.50
CA TYR A 84 5.75 -11.17 1.54
C TYR A 84 4.74 -11.04 0.41
N CYS A 85 4.06 -12.15 0.12
CA CYS A 85 2.97 -12.21 -0.83
C CYS A 85 1.68 -12.66 -0.15
N ILE A 86 0.78 -11.71 0.11
CA ILE A 86 -0.56 -11.94 0.68
C ILE A 86 -1.61 -12.03 -0.44
N CYS A 87 -2.82 -12.46 -0.14
CA CYS A 87 -3.89 -12.45 -1.13
C CYS A 87 -4.32 -11.01 -1.49
N LYS A 88 -4.62 -10.77 -2.76
CA LYS A 88 -5.22 -9.51 -3.21
C LYS A 88 -6.60 -9.32 -2.55
N PRO A 89 -7.07 -8.07 -2.36
CA PRO A 89 -8.44 -7.82 -1.93
C PRO A 89 -9.46 -8.55 -2.82
N GLY A 90 -10.43 -9.22 -2.19
CA GLY A 90 -11.43 -10.05 -2.87
C GLY A 90 -11.01 -11.49 -3.13
N TYR A 91 -9.79 -11.88 -2.75
CA TYR A 91 -9.28 -13.25 -2.82
C TYR A 91 -8.90 -13.76 -1.43
N GLU A 92 -9.00 -15.07 -1.24
CA GLU A 92 -8.62 -15.75 0.00
C GLU A 92 -7.80 -17.01 -0.28
N PHE A 93 -6.98 -17.39 0.71
CA PHE A 93 -6.32 -18.68 0.73
C PHE A 93 -6.93 -19.52 1.85
N VAL A 94 -7.43 -20.70 1.48
CA VAL A 94 -8.03 -21.66 2.40
C VAL A 94 -7.22 -22.95 2.31
N ASP A 95 -6.70 -23.41 3.44
CA ASP A 95 -5.91 -24.63 3.48
C ASP A 95 -6.79 -25.90 3.48
N ALA A 96 -6.14 -27.07 3.51
CA ALA A 96 -6.82 -28.37 3.54
C ALA A 96 -7.71 -28.59 4.78
N ASN A 97 -7.51 -27.81 5.85
CA ASN A 97 -8.26 -27.86 7.09
C ASN A 97 -9.37 -26.80 7.14
N LEU A 98 -9.67 -26.14 6.01
CA LEU A 98 -10.62 -25.04 5.89
C LEU A 98 -10.23 -23.80 6.71
N GLN A 99 -8.95 -23.63 7.02
CA GLN A 99 -8.46 -22.44 7.69
C GLN A 99 -8.10 -21.35 6.68
N VAL A 100 -8.64 -20.15 6.91
CA VAL A 100 -8.33 -18.97 6.10
C VAL A 100 -6.99 -18.38 6.55
N SER A 101 -6.10 -18.09 5.61
CA SER A 101 -4.78 -17.49 5.87
C SER A 101 -4.38 -16.48 4.77
N SER A 102 -5.30 -15.57 4.44
CA SER A 102 -5.14 -14.59 3.36
C SER A 102 -4.05 -13.54 3.59
N GLU A 103 -3.75 -13.22 4.86
CA GLU A 103 -2.76 -12.20 5.27
C GLU A 103 -1.35 -12.79 5.53
N LYS A 104 -1.15 -14.07 5.20
CA LYS A 104 0.15 -14.73 5.40
C LYS A 104 0.92 -14.81 4.10
N ASP A 105 2.24 -14.76 4.23
CA ASP A 105 3.15 -15.08 3.13
C ASP A 105 2.85 -16.49 2.59
N GLY A 106 2.76 -16.62 1.28
CA GLY A 106 2.48 -17.91 0.66
C GLY A 106 2.68 -17.89 -0.84
N SER A 107 2.97 -19.05 -1.40
CA SER A 107 3.26 -19.25 -2.83
C SER A 107 2.10 -19.86 -3.62
N TYR A 108 1.05 -20.35 -2.95
CA TYR A 108 -0.11 -20.98 -3.59
C TYR A 108 -1.12 -19.96 -4.10
N ASP A 109 -1.90 -20.31 -5.11
CA ASP A 109 -2.92 -19.41 -5.65
C ASP A 109 -3.98 -19.04 -4.61
N CYS A 110 -4.39 -17.77 -4.59
CA CYS A 110 -5.58 -17.35 -3.87
C CYS A 110 -6.82 -17.51 -4.75
N GLN A 111 -7.93 -17.94 -4.16
CA GLN A 111 -9.21 -18.12 -4.83
C GLN A 111 -10.15 -16.92 -4.58
N PRO A 112 -11.09 -16.61 -5.48
CA PRO A 112 -12.07 -15.55 -5.23
C PRO A 112 -12.90 -15.84 -3.99
N ILE A 113 -13.11 -14.84 -3.13
CA ILE A 113 -13.96 -14.98 -1.95
C ILE A 113 -15.41 -15.21 -2.40
N VAL A 114 -15.96 -16.37 -2.06
CA VAL A 114 -17.37 -16.68 -2.35
C VAL A 114 -18.24 -16.19 -1.20
N ARG A 115 -18.94 -15.08 -1.43
CA ARG A 115 -19.84 -14.49 -0.43
C ARG A 115 -21.24 -15.07 -0.57
N ALA A 116 -21.93 -15.24 0.56
CA ALA A 116 -23.34 -15.62 0.57
C ALA A 116 -24.18 -14.63 -0.25
N ARG A 117 -25.20 -15.14 -0.95
CA ARG A 117 -26.17 -14.27 -1.63
C ARG A 117 -26.93 -13.47 -0.57
N CYS A 118 -27.03 -12.17 -0.78
CA CYS A 118 -27.87 -11.34 0.08
C CYS A 118 -29.34 -11.73 -0.08
N ALA A 119 -30.13 -11.52 0.98
CA ALA A 119 -31.59 -11.66 0.86
C ALA A 119 -32.12 -10.68 -0.19
N GLN A 120 -33.33 -10.91 -0.68
CA GLN A 120 -33.88 -10.19 -1.83
C GLN A 120 -33.95 -8.65 -1.64
N THR A 121 -34.01 -8.20 -0.39
CA THR A 121 -34.10 -6.78 -0.01
C THR A 121 -32.78 -6.21 0.53
N ASP A 122 -31.76 -7.04 0.70
CA ASP A 122 -30.49 -6.64 1.30
C ASP A 122 -29.51 -6.16 0.23
N ILE A 123 -28.71 -5.16 0.59
CA ILE A 123 -27.63 -4.61 -0.23
C ILE A 123 -26.30 -5.12 0.31
N ARG A 124 -25.37 -5.45 -0.61
CA ARG A 124 -24.01 -5.83 -0.25
C ARG A 124 -23.18 -4.59 0.07
N LEU A 125 -22.58 -4.59 1.25
CA LEU A 125 -21.69 -3.53 1.73
C LEU A 125 -20.28 -3.64 1.11
N PHE A 126 -19.45 -2.61 1.29
CA PHE A 126 -18.06 -2.62 0.81
C PHE A 126 -17.21 -3.76 1.39
N ASP A 127 -17.43 -4.10 2.66
CA ASP A 127 -16.79 -5.24 3.33
C ASP A 127 -17.37 -6.60 2.87
N GLY A 128 -18.39 -6.54 2.01
CA GLY A 128 -19.17 -7.61 1.38
C GLY A 128 -20.11 -8.38 2.29
N SER A 129 -20.41 -7.88 3.49
CA SER A 129 -21.58 -8.30 4.28
C SER A 129 -22.88 -7.81 3.63
N CYS A 130 -24.03 -8.32 4.06
CA CYS A 130 -25.34 -7.95 3.55
C CYS A 130 -26.10 -7.18 4.62
N ALA A 131 -26.74 -6.08 4.24
CA ALA A 131 -27.48 -5.25 5.18
C ALA A 131 -28.80 -4.74 4.59
N SER A 132 -29.80 -4.57 5.46
CA SER A 132 -31.05 -3.89 5.11
C SER A 132 -30.81 -2.38 5.07
N GLY A 133 -31.25 -1.72 4.01
CA GLY A 133 -30.88 -0.33 3.72
C GLY A 133 -31.23 0.68 4.81
N ASP A 134 -32.43 0.56 5.39
CA ASP A 134 -32.94 1.55 6.34
C ASP A 134 -32.27 1.42 7.72
N SER A 135 -32.20 0.20 8.28
CA SER A 135 -31.62 -0.04 9.60
C SER A 135 -30.11 0.19 9.66
N TYR A 136 -29.42 -0.10 8.54
CA TYR A 136 -27.97 0.05 8.47
C TYR A 136 -27.59 1.53 8.48
N CYS A 137 -28.25 2.36 7.67
CA CYS A 137 -27.90 3.76 7.61
C CYS A 137 -28.31 4.57 8.84
N GLU A 138 -29.30 4.15 9.61
CA GLU A 138 -29.56 4.75 10.94
C GLU A 138 -28.38 4.56 11.91
N THR A 139 -27.67 3.44 11.82
CA THR A 139 -26.49 3.17 12.66
C THR A 139 -25.32 4.09 12.32
N PHE A 140 -25.09 4.36 11.03
CA PHE A 140 -23.94 5.14 10.56
C PHE A 140 -24.22 6.65 10.44
N CYS A 141 -25.45 7.02 10.06
CA CYS A 141 -25.88 8.40 9.87
C CYS A 141 -26.64 8.97 11.09
N GLY A 142 -26.83 8.17 12.14
CA GLY A 142 -27.62 8.53 13.30
C GLY A 142 -29.11 8.69 12.99
N SER A 143 -29.81 9.45 13.83
CA SER A 143 -31.26 9.65 13.74
C SER A 143 -31.75 10.36 12.46
N SER A 144 -30.85 11.03 11.74
CA SER A 144 -31.17 11.62 10.43
C SER A 144 -31.31 10.57 9.33
N GLY A 145 -30.81 9.36 9.58
CA GLY A 145 -30.81 8.25 8.63
C GLY A 145 -30.07 8.58 7.34
N GLY A 146 -30.23 7.69 6.37
CA GLY A 146 -29.64 7.82 5.06
C GLY A 146 -30.15 6.75 4.12
N VAL A 147 -29.76 6.85 2.86
CA VAL A 147 -30.10 5.85 1.83
C VAL A 147 -28.86 5.01 1.56
N LEU A 148 -28.98 3.69 1.66
CA LEU A 148 -27.90 2.77 1.30
C LEU A 148 -27.75 2.70 -0.22
N SER A 149 -26.58 3.09 -0.71
CA SER A 149 -26.24 3.02 -2.13
C SER A 149 -26.01 1.57 -2.55
N SER A 150 -26.80 1.08 -3.50
CA SER A 150 -26.66 -0.27 -4.06
C SER A 150 -25.41 -0.45 -4.91
N THR A 151 -24.82 0.65 -5.40
CA THR A 151 -23.62 0.61 -6.25
C THR A 151 -22.34 0.61 -5.43
N SER A 152 -22.29 1.38 -4.34
CA SER A 152 -21.09 1.53 -3.52
C SER A 152 -21.13 0.76 -2.21
N GLY A 153 -22.30 0.27 -1.78
CA GLY A 153 -22.47 -0.38 -0.49
C GLY A 153 -22.22 0.56 0.70
N THR A 154 -22.39 1.87 0.48
CA THR A 154 -22.17 2.93 1.48
C THR A 154 -23.44 3.73 1.71
N CYS A 155 -23.60 4.28 2.92
CA CYS A 155 -24.74 5.14 3.24
C CYS A 155 -24.53 6.56 2.72
N VAL A 156 -25.52 7.07 2.00
CA VAL A 156 -25.67 8.48 1.69
C VAL A 156 -26.55 9.09 2.78
N CYS A 157 -25.94 9.72 3.77
CA CYS A 157 -26.66 10.28 4.92
C CYS A 157 -27.45 11.53 4.51
N ASN A 158 -28.65 11.70 5.09
CA ASN A 158 -29.53 12.82 4.76
C ASN A 158 -29.03 14.17 5.28
N ASN A 159 -28.17 14.16 6.30
CA ASN A 159 -27.65 15.36 6.95
C ASN A 159 -26.15 15.22 7.24
N ILE A 160 -25.34 15.34 6.19
CA ILE A 160 -23.88 15.30 6.31
C ILE A 160 -23.42 16.72 6.63
N THR A 161 -22.95 16.96 7.84
CA THR A 161 -22.21 18.19 8.13
C THR A 161 -20.88 18.12 7.38
N THR A 162 -20.67 19.04 6.45
CA THR A 162 -19.44 19.03 5.65
C THR A 162 -18.25 19.41 6.52
N LEU A 163 -17.04 18.99 6.12
CA LEU A 163 -15.83 19.44 6.78
C LEU A 163 -15.72 20.98 6.78
N ALA A 164 -16.27 21.66 5.77
CA ALA A 164 -16.29 23.11 5.68
C ALA A 164 -17.31 23.78 6.62
N GLU A 165 -18.31 23.05 7.10
CA GLU A 165 -19.26 23.51 8.13
C GLU A 165 -18.73 23.29 9.56
N ILE A 166 -17.90 22.25 9.77
CA ILE A 166 -17.26 21.98 11.07
C ILE A 166 -15.96 22.78 11.23
N CYS A 167 -15.13 22.77 10.18
CA CYS A 167 -13.88 23.51 10.08
C CYS A 167 -14.11 24.73 9.16
N ASP A 168 -15.02 25.58 9.59
CA ASP A 168 -15.33 26.83 8.93
C ASP A 168 -14.19 27.85 9.09
N LYS A 169 -14.39 29.06 8.56
CA LYS A 169 -13.38 30.12 8.63
C LYS A 169 -13.00 30.50 10.06
N ASP A 170 -13.94 30.40 11.00
CA ASP A 170 -13.72 30.79 12.39
C ASP A 170 -12.93 29.69 13.11
N CYS A 171 -13.25 28.42 12.88
CA CYS A 171 -12.47 27.28 13.33
C CYS A 171 -11.04 27.30 12.76
N LEU A 172 -10.88 27.55 11.45
CA LEU A 172 -9.58 27.66 10.79
C LEU A 172 -8.76 28.85 11.33
N ALA A 173 -9.42 29.96 11.66
CA ALA A 173 -8.76 31.12 12.28
C ALA A 173 -8.36 30.86 13.73
N ALA A 174 -9.09 30.01 14.45
CA ALA A 174 -8.80 29.61 15.81
C ALA A 174 -7.86 28.39 15.90
N ALA A 175 -7.52 27.75 14.77
CA ALA A 175 -6.70 26.55 14.75
C ALA A 175 -5.26 26.87 15.20
N THR A 176 -4.75 26.08 16.15
CA THR A 176 -3.37 26.23 16.63
C THR A 176 -2.39 25.94 15.50
N THR A 177 -1.63 26.96 15.09
CA THR A 177 -0.57 26.80 14.11
C THR A 177 0.68 26.24 14.77
N VAL A 178 1.13 25.06 14.34
CA VAL A 178 2.44 24.53 14.69
C VAL A 178 3.42 24.95 13.60
N THR A 179 4.38 25.79 13.95
CA THR A 179 5.52 26.10 13.08
C THR A 179 6.66 25.17 13.45
N CYS A 180 7.09 24.33 12.50
CA CYS A 180 8.32 23.56 12.66
C CYS A 180 9.50 24.51 12.40
N ASP A 181 10.35 24.73 13.40
CA ASP A 181 11.64 25.38 13.20
C ASP A 181 12.57 24.40 12.46
N PRO A 182 13.04 24.71 11.24
CA PRO A 182 13.97 23.85 10.52
C PRO A 182 15.37 23.77 11.16
N LEU A 183 15.64 24.49 12.26
CA LEU A 183 16.94 24.48 12.96
C LEU A 183 16.89 24.10 14.46
N GLY A 184 15.70 23.79 15.01
CA GLY A 184 15.53 23.31 16.39
C GLY A 184 14.88 24.30 17.34
#